data_AF-A0A840RGS8-F1
#
_entry.id   AF-A0A840RGS8-F1
#
_cell.length_a   1.000
_cell.length_b   1.000
_cell.length_c   1.000
_cell.angle_alpha   90.00
_cell.angle_beta   90.00
_cell.angle_gamma   90.00
#
_symmetry.space_group_name_H-M   'P 1'
#
loop_
_entity.id
_entity.type
_entity.pdbx_description
1 polymer ?
#
loop_
_entity_poly.entity_id
_entity_poly.type
_entity_poly.pdbx_seq_one_letter_code
_entity_poly.pdbx_strand_id
1 'polypeptide(L)'
;MFSENGNGVETVMRLVGKLLLVFLAGTSAFACADDAQEISSLLLDPVLTRVTPCRVSAVIWHMSAQQRLEGHPEQVILKTLAVDDDQRAEFAPYLHEFMQVPMAEVAEWISRGQGRCIAHYAGLPEDPVMQCYKTWQLPFNNDLYGPHRPGKKPEADLNASELGYLRCLKMTLSQTGAQVENQ
;
A
#
# COMPACT_ATOMS: atom_id res chain seq x y z
N MET A 1 -12.17 -5.18 8.63
CA MET A 1 -13.39 -4.80 7.88
C MET A 1 -13.18 -3.34 7.49
N PHE A 2 -12.54 -3.06 6.35
CA PHE A 2 -12.75 -1.73 5.73
C PHE A 2 -14.25 -1.67 5.56
N SER A 3 -14.91 -0.77 6.31
CA SER A 3 -16.36 -0.62 6.26
C SER A 3 -16.81 -0.73 4.80
N GLU A 4 -17.88 -1.46 4.54
CA GLU A 4 -18.50 -1.54 3.21
C GLU A 4 -18.82 -0.15 2.62
N ASN A 5 -18.69 0.90 3.46
CA ASN A 5 -18.62 2.29 3.08
C ASN A 5 -17.15 2.69 2.80
N GLY A 6 -16.82 2.97 1.54
CA GLY A 6 -15.49 3.41 1.05
C GLY A 6 -14.86 4.66 1.73
N ASN A 7 -15.45 5.17 2.80
CA ASN A 7 -14.97 6.31 3.60
C ASN A 7 -13.60 6.09 4.24
N GLY A 8 -13.27 4.87 4.70
CA GLY A 8 -11.98 4.62 5.34
C GLY A 8 -10.79 4.70 4.38
N VAL A 9 -11.01 4.28 3.13
CA VAL A 9 -10.07 4.52 2.05
C VAL A 9 -10.02 6.02 1.78
N GLU A 10 -11.16 6.68 1.55
CA GLU A 10 -11.20 8.11 1.23
C GLU A 10 -10.52 9.02 2.28
N THR A 11 -10.70 8.75 3.57
CA THR A 11 -10.02 9.44 4.67
C THR A 11 -8.51 9.24 4.61
N VAL A 12 -8.04 7.99 4.49
CA VAL A 12 -6.60 7.73 4.34
C VAL A 12 -6.06 8.35 3.05
N MET A 13 -6.86 8.42 1.98
CA MET A 13 -6.49 9.05 0.72
C MET A 13 -6.39 10.58 0.84
N ARG A 14 -7.23 11.22 1.67
CA ARG A 14 -7.11 12.65 2.03
C ARG A 14 -5.85 12.93 2.85
N LEU A 15 -5.49 12.03 3.77
CA LEU A 15 -4.21 12.05 4.49
C LEU A 15 -3.02 11.93 3.52
N VAL A 16 -3.12 11.01 2.56
CA VAL A 16 -2.12 10.72 1.53
C VAL A 16 -1.89 11.89 0.56
N GLY A 17 -2.94 12.64 0.21
CA GLY A 17 -2.84 13.80 -0.69
C GLY A 17 -1.79 14.84 -0.26
N LYS A 18 -1.45 14.89 1.04
CA LYS A 18 -0.37 15.75 1.58
C LYS A 18 0.97 15.01 1.82
N LEU A 19 0.95 13.67 1.93
CA LEU A 19 2.14 12.82 2.18
C LEU A 19 2.92 12.43 0.90
N LEU A 20 2.40 12.79 -0.29
CA LEU A 20 3.00 12.48 -1.59
C LEU A 20 4.49 12.90 -1.72
N LEU A 21 4.91 13.94 -1.00
CA LEU A 21 6.29 14.46 -1.03
C LEU A 21 7.32 13.55 -0.34
N VAL A 22 6.91 12.74 0.64
CA VAL A 22 7.81 11.79 1.32
C VAL A 22 7.99 10.52 0.47
N PHE A 23 6.96 10.17 -0.31
CA PHE A 23 6.94 8.97 -1.15
C PHE A 23 7.93 9.04 -2.32
N LEU A 24 8.11 10.22 -2.92
CA LEU A 24 9.09 10.43 -4.00
C LEU A 24 10.55 10.44 -3.51
N ALA A 25 10.78 10.69 -2.22
CA ALA A 25 12.12 10.72 -1.64
C ALA A 25 12.56 9.37 -1.04
N GLY A 26 11.61 8.56 -0.55
CA GLY A 26 11.88 7.33 0.21
C GLY A 26 12.20 6.06 -0.60
N THR A 27 11.91 6.02 -1.90
CA THR A 27 12.18 4.85 -2.76
C THR A 27 13.63 4.73 -3.22
N SER A 28 14.51 5.64 -2.80
CA SER A 28 15.87 5.80 -3.36
C SER A 28 16.97 5.02 -2.62
N ALA A 29 16.68 4.36 -1.49
CA ALA A 29 17.75 3.81 -0.65
C ALA A 29 18.22 2.38 -1.00
N PHE A 30 17.50 1.62 -1.85
CA PHE A 30 17.80 0.20 -2.09
C PHE A 30 17.52 -0.29 -3.52
N ALA A 31 17.57 0.57 -4.53
CA ALA A 31 17.35 0.15 -5.92
C ALA A 31 18.65 0.21 -6.75
N CYS A 32 18.89 -0.82 -7.56
CA CYS A 32 19.77 -0.69 -8.71
C CYS A 32 19.24 0.47 -9.58
N ALA A 33 20.13 1.25 -10.19
CA ALA A 33 19.73 2.45 -10.94
C ALA A 33 18.68 2.16 -12.02
N ASP A 34 18.77 0.98 -12.66
CA ASP A 34 17.83 0.53 -13.68
C ASP A 34 16.44 0.21 -13.13
N ASP A 35 16.35 -0.50 -12.00
CA ASP A 35 15.07 -0.80 -11.33
C ASP A 35 14.40 0.47 -10.79
N ALA A 36 15.19 1.40 -10.25
CA ALA A 36 14.69 2.69 -9.76
C ALA A 36 14.08 3.51 -10.90
N GLN A 37 14.75 3.54 -12.05
CA GLN A 37 14.29 4.25 -13.22
C GLN A 37 13.05 3.61 -13.82
N GLU A 38 12.99 2.28 -13.88
CA GLU A 38 11.81 1.58 -14.39
C GLU A 38 10.60 1.75 -13.46
N ILE A 39 10.78 1.59 -12.14
CA ILE A 39 9.74 1.88 -11.15
C ILE A 39 9.26 3.32 -11.32
N SER A 40 10.16 4.30 -11.39
CA SER A 40 9.81 5.70 -11.61
C SER A 40 8.98 5.89 -12.89
N SER A 41 9.36 5.26 -14.00
CA SER A 41 8.62 5.33 -15.26
C SER A 41 7.21 4.73 -15.16
N LEU A 42 7.03 3.66 -14.40
CA LEU A 42 5.73 3.04 -14.14
C LEU A 42 4.90 3.91 -13.19
N LEU A 43 5.52 4.58 -12.22
CA LEU A 43 4.80 5.51 -11.34
C LEU A 43 4.29 6.76 -12.06
N LEU A 44 4.97 7.17 -13.13
CA LEU A 44 4.54 8.26 -13.99
C LEU A 44 3.52 7.83 -15.07
N ASP A 45 3.21 6.53 -15.17
CA ASP A 45 2.16 6.05 -16.05
C ASP A 45 0.80 6.63 -15.61
N PRO A 46 0.02 7.28 -16.51
CA PRO A 46 -1.23 7.94 -16.14
C PRO A 46 -2.26 7.00 -15.48
N VAL A 47 -2.22 5.72 -15.83
CA VAL A 47 -3.14 4.73 -15.26
C VAL A 47 -2.70 4.36 -13.85
N LEU A 48 -1.39 4.17 -13.63
CA LEU A 48 -0.83 3.87 -12.31
C LEU A 48 -0.87 5.11 -11.39
N THR A 49 -0.83 6.31 -11.95
CA THR A 49 -0.97 7.57 -11.21
C THR A 49 -2.31 7.67 -10.49
N ARG A 50 -3.40 7.15 -11.08
CA ARG A 50 -4.75 7.13 -10.47
C ARG A 50 -4.82 6.30 -9.19
N VAL A 51 -3.98 5.27 -9.10
CA VAL A 51 -3.94 4.36 -7.95
C VAL A 51 -2.82 4.69 -6.98
N THR A 52 -2.02 5.73 -7.25
CA THR A 52 -0.98 6.24 -6.35
C THR A 52 -1.49 6.42 -4.94
N PRO A 53 -2.67 7.02 -4.70
CA PRO A 53 -3.06 7.27 -3.33
C PRO A 53 -3.30 5.95 -2.54
N CYS A 54 -3.75 4.88 -3.21
CA CYS A 54 -3.86 3.53 -2.62
C CYS A 54 -2.50 2.96 -2.20
N ARG A 55 -1.45 3.24 -2.99
CA ARG A 55 -0.09 2.79 -2.68
C ARG A 55 0.49 3.54 -1.49
N VAL A 56 0.24 4.84 -1.37
CA VAL A 56 0.67 5.59 -0.18
C VAL A 56 -0.06 5.10 1.07
N SER A 57 -1.37 4.81 0.96
CA SER A 57 -2.13 4.20 2.05
C SER A 57 -1.50 2.87 2.50
N ALA A 58 -1.15 1.98 1.56
CA ALA A 58 -0.49 0.71 1.87
C ALA A 58 0.84 0.93 2.61
N VAL A 59 1.65 1.91 2.21
CA VAL A 59 2.91 2.24 2.91
C VAL A 59 2.66 2.71 4.35
N ILE A 60 1.64 3.53 4.61
CA ILE A 60 1.27 3.93 5.98
C ILE A 60 0.97 2.69 6.83
N TRP A 61 0.23 1.72 6.28
CA TRP A 61 -0.08 0.48 6.99
C TRP A 61 1.14 -0.43 7.17
N HIS A 62 2.04 -0.50 6.19
CA HIS A 62 3.32 -1.23 6.31
C HIS A 62 4.22 -0.61 7.39
N MET A 63 4.33 0.72 7.43
CA MET A 63 5.07 1.43 8.49
C MET A 63 4.44 1.20 9.86
N SER A 64 3.11 1.24 9.95
CA SER A 64 2.38 0.96 11.19
C SER A 64 2.58 -0.48 11.66
N ALA A 65 2.54 -1.44 10.74
CA ALA A 65 2.84 -2.85 11.01
C ALA A 65 4.26 -3.06 11.54
N GLN A 66 5.23 -2.37 10.93
CA GLN A 66 6.63 -2.43 11.35
C GLN A 66 6.82 -1.87 12.76
N GLN A 67 6.26 -0.69 13.05
CA GLN A 67 6.34 -0.10 14.38
C GLN A 67 5.64 -0.96 15.43
N ARG A 68 4.50 -1.57 15.07
CA ARG A 68 3.82 -2.53 15.94
C ARG A 68 4.68 -3.76 16.24
N LEU A 69 5.37 -4.32 15.24
CA LEU A 69 6.33 -5.41 15.43
C LEU A 69 7.48 -5.04 16.37
N GLU A 70 7.92 -3.78 16.31
CA GLU A 70 8.95 -3.21 17.19
C GLU A 70 8.44 -2.92 18.61
N GLY A 71 7.15 -3.18 18.88
CA GLY A 71 6.53 -3.03 20.20
C GLY A 71 6.06 -1.60 20.50
N HIS A 72 6.01 -0.72 19.50
CA HIS A 72 5.48 0.63 19.69
C HIS A 72 3.97 0.59 19.95
N PRO A 73 3.49 1.31 20.98
CA PRO A 73 2.06 1.36 21.28
C PRO A 73 1.33 2.28 20.29
N GLU A 74 0.01 2.09 20.17
CA GLU A 74 -0.86 2.81 19.22
C GLU A 74 -0.63 4.33 19.21
N GLN A 75 -0.53 4.96 20.39
CA GLN A 75 -0.31 6.40 20.53
C GLN A 75 1.05 6.88 19.99
N VAL A 76 2.07 6.02 19.96
CA VAL A 76 3.37 6.35 19.37
C VAL A 76 3.25 6.27 17.86
N ILE A 77 2.66 5.19 17.34
CA ILE A 77 2.43 5.01 15.90
C ILE A 77 1.63 6.18 15.35
N LEU A 78 0.55 6.56 16.02
CA LEU A 78 -0.32 7.68 15.63
C LEU A 78 0.43 9.02 15.59
N LYS A 79 1.40 9.25 16.48
CA LYS A 79 2.23 10.45 16.51
C LYS A 79 3.31 10.47 15.42
N THR A 80 3.72 9.31 14.91
CA THR A 80 4.70 9.25 13.81
C THR A 80 4.11 9.61 12.45
N LEU A 81 2.77 9.62 12.33
CA LEU A 81 2.10 10.16 11.16
C LEU A 81 2.38 11.66 11.12
N ALA A 82 3.12 12.11 10.10
CA ALA A 82 3.46 13.51 9.87
C ALA A 82 2.24 14.29 9.33
N VAL A 83 1.18 14.34 10.12
CA VAL A 83 -0.15 14.85 9.77
C VAL A 83 -0.64 15.78 10.87
N ASP A 84 -1.54 16.70 10.51
CA ASP A 84 -2.12 17.65 11.48
C ASP A 84 -3.06 16.95 12.49
N ASP A 85 -3.43 17.66 13.56
CA ASP A 85 -4.17 17.05 14.68
C ASP A 85 -5.57 16.58 14.27
N ASP A 86 -6.24 17.29 13.36
CA ASP A 86 -7.57 16.91 12.85
C ASP A 86 -7.48 15.63 12.01
N GLN A 87 -6.51 15.55 11.10
CA GLN A 87 -6.23 14.35 10.32
C GLN A 87 -5.83 13.16 11.19
N ARG A 88 -5.07 13.43 12.26
CA ARG A 88 -4.68 12.40 13.23
C ARG A 88 -5.90 11.85 13.97
N ALA A 89 -6.83 12.71 14.36
CA ALA A 89 -8.10 12.30 14.97
C ALA A 89 -8.96 11.48 14.01
N GLU A 90 -8.98 11.84 12.71
CA GLU A 90 -9.69 11.09 11.66
C GLU A 90 -9.07 9.70 11.45
N PHE A 91 -7.74 9.57 11.53
CA PHE A 91 -7.04 8.29 11.35
C PHE A 91 -7.14 7.35 12.56
N ALA A 92 -7.26 7.90 13.78
CA ALA A 92 -7.16 7.13 15.02
C ALA A 92 -8.09 5.90 15.08
N PRO A 93 -9.38 5.96 14.69
CA PRO A 93 -10.26 4.78 14.71
C PRO A 93 -9.77 3.65 13.79
N TYR A 94 -9.21 4.00 12.62
CA TYR A 94 -8.69 3.01 11.68
C TYR A 94 -7.41 2.35 12.20
N LEU A 95 -6.54 3.13 12.83
CA LEU A 95 -5.36 2.59 13.50
C LEU A 95 -5.77 1.65 14.63
N HIS A 96 -6.75 2.06 15.44
CA HIS A 96 -7.26 1.22 16.53
C HIS A 96 -7.75 -0.14 16.01
N GLU A 97 -8.57 -0.16 14.95
CA GLU A 97 -9.02 -1.39 14.30
C GLU A 97 -7.84 -2.24 13.79
N PHE A 98 -6.86 -1.60 13.14
CA PHE A 98 -5.65 -2.27 12.66
C PHE A 98 -4.85 -2.93 13.80
N MET A 99 -4.75 -2.27 14.96
CA MET A 99 -4.03 -2.81 16.13
C MET A 99 -4.69 -4.08 16.69
N GLN A 100 -5.99 -4.29 16.45
CA GLN A 100 -6.71 -5.51 16.85
C GLN A 100 -6.48 -6.70 15.90
N VAL A 101 -5.99 -6.46 14.68
CA VAL A 101 -5.73 -7.54 13.70
C VAL A 101 -4.61 -8.44 14.21
N PRO A 102 -4.76 -9.77 14.27
CA PRO A 102 -3.67 -10.66 14.64
C PRO A 102 -2.45 -10.44 13.74
N MET A 103 -1.22 -10.41 14.29
CA MET A 103 -0.02 -10.14 13.48
C MET A 103 0.13 -11.09 12.28
N ALA A 104 -0.24 -12.36 12.44
CA ALA A 104 -0.22 -13.34 11.35
C ALA A 104 -1.17 -13.02 10.18
N GLU A 105 -2.16 -12.14 10.39
CA GLU A 105 -3.16 -11.72 9.40
C GLU A 105 -2.89 -10.31 8.83
N VAL A 106 -1.90 -9.58 9.37
CA VAL A 106 -1.61 -8.19 8.98
C VAL A 106 -1.25 -8.08 7.50
N ALA A 107 -0.43 -9.01 6.98
CA ALA A 107 -0.09 -9.02 5.55
C ALA A 107 -1.36 -9.08 4.69
N GLU A 108 -2.26 -10.03 4.96
CA GLU A 108 -3.52 -10.20 4.23
C GLU A 108 -4.48 -9.01 4.40
N TRP A 109 -4.52 -8.42 5.60
CA TRP A 109 -5.32 -7.22 5.87
C TRP A 109 -4.90 -6.04 5.00
N ILE A 110 -3.59 -5.74 4.95
CA ILE A 110 -3.04 -4.66 4.12
C ILE A 110 -3.32 -4.95 2.65
N SER A 111 -3.12 -6.20 2.23
CA SER A 111 -3.38 -6.69 0.87
C SER A 111 -4.78 -6.35 0.38
N ARG A 112 -5.79 -6.74 1.18
CA ARG A 112 -7.20 -6.60 0.81
C ARG A 112 -7.60 -5.14 0.76
N GLY A 113 -7.09 -4.33 1.70
CA GLY A 113 -7.30 -2.88 1.68
C GLY A 113 -6.75 -2.24 0.41
N GLN A 114 -5.50 -2.53 0.08
CA GLN A 114 -4.84 -2.02 -1.12
C GLN A 114 -5.54 -2.49 -2.40
N GLY A 115 -5.87 -3.79 -2.49
CA GLY A 115 -6.55 -4.36 -3.65
C GLY A 115 -7.92 -3.75 -3.91
N ARG A 116 -8.74 -3.58 -2.86
CA ARG A 116 -10.04 -2.89 -2.95
C ARG A 116 -9.91 -1.44 -3.40
N CYS A 117 -8.95 -0.73 -2.83
CA CYS A 117 -8.69 0.66 -3.21
C CYS A 117 -8.30 0.76 -4.69
N ILE A 118 -7.35 -0.06 -5.13
CA ILE A 118 -6.89 -0.07 -6.53
C ILE A 118 -8.03 -0.42 -7.47
N ALA A 119 -8.79 -1.48 -7.16
CA ALA A 119 -9.95 -1.89 -7.94
C ALA A 119 -10.96 -0.75 -8.11
N HIS A 120 -11.25 -0.02 -7.02
CA HIS A 120 -12.14 1.13 -7.04
C HIS A 120 -11.62 2.27 -7.94
N TYR A 121 -10.40 2.75 -7.72
CA TYR A 121 -9.86 3.91 -8.47
C TYR A 121 -9.48 3.60 -9.91
N ALA A 122 -9.20 2.33 -10.22
CA ALA A 122 -8.93 1.87 -11.56
C ALA A 122 -10.20 1.48 -12.35
N GLY A 123 -11.36 1.35 -11.69
CA GLY A 123 -12.57 0.82 -12.30
C GLY A 123 -12.42 -0.66 -12.71
N LEU A 124 -11.69 -1.45 -11.92
CA LEU A 124 -11.43 -2.86 -12.18
C LEU A 124 -12.17 -3.78 -11.21
N PRO A 125 -12.45 -5.03 -11.60
CA PRO A 125 -12.80 -6.07 -10.65
C PRO A 125 -11.67 -6.29 -9.62
N GLU A 126 -12.03 -6.63 -8.38
CA GLU A 126 -11.06 -6.86 -7.29
C GLU A 126 -10.19 -8.11 -7.54
N ASP A 127 -10.75 -9.18 -8.11
CA ASP A 127 -10.04 -10.46 -8.27
C ASP A 127 -8.75 -10.38 -9.09
N PRO A 128 -8.71 -9.75 -10.29
CA PRO A 128 -7.47 -9.57 -11.04
C PRO A 128 -6.41 -8.75 -10.29
N VAL A 129 -6.83 -7.71 -9.56
CA VAL A 129 -5.92 -6.88 -8.75
C VAL A 129 -5.32 -7.70 -7.61
N MET A 130 -6.15 -8.48 -6.93
CA MET A 130 -5.72 -9.36 -5.84
C MET A 130 -4.84 -10.50 -6.33
N GLN A 131 -5.01 -10.97 -7.57
CA GLN A 131 -4.10 -11.95 -8.16
C GLN A 131 -2.70 -11.38 -8.35
N CYS A 132 -2.56 -10.16 -8.87
CA CYS A 132 -1.27 -9.48 -8.98
C CYS A 132 -0.59 -9.34 -7.61
N TYR A 133 -1.35 -8.98 -6.58
CA TYR A 133 -0.84 -8.86 -5.22
C TYR A 133 -0.33 -10.22 -4.68
N LYS A 134 -1.15 -11.27 -4.77
CA LYS A 134 -0.82 -12.62 -4.26
C LYS A 134 0.45 -13.18 -4.87
N THR A 135 0.67 -12.91 -6.16
CA THR A 135 1.86 -13.38 -6.88
C THR A 135 3.11 -12.61 -6.48
N TRP A 136 3.03 -11.28 -6.36
CA TRP A 136 4.22 -10.43 -6.30
C TRP A 136 4.51 -9.86 -4.91
N GLN A 137 3.50 -9.42 -4.18
CA GLN A 137 3.64 -8.65 -2.94
C GLN A 137 3.40 -9.49 -1.68
N LEU A 138 2.49 -10.46 -1.74
CA LEU A 138 2.20 -11.34 -0.59
C LEU A 138 3.44 -12.10 -0.07
N PRO A 139 4.32 -12.67 -0.92
CA PRO A 139 5.52 -13.35 -0.43
C PRO A 139 6.43 -12.40 0.36
N PHE A 140 6.68 -11.21 -0.19
CA PHE A 140 7.49 -10.19 0.47
C PHE A 140 6.87 -9.71 1.80
N ASN A 141 5.56 -9.49 1.83
CA ASN A 141 4.86 -9.07 3.04
C ASN A 141 4.79 -10.17 4.10
N ASN A 142 4.74 -11.45 3.70
CA ASN A 142 4.85 -12.57 4.62
C ASN A 142 6.25 -12.71 5.21
N ASP A 143 7.30 -12.40 4.45
CA ASP A 143 8.67 -12.34 4.97
C ASP A 143 8.83 -11.25 6.05
N LEU A 144 8.15 -10.12 5.88
CA LEU A 144 8.20 -8.99 6.82
C LEU A 144 7.33 -9.18 8.07
N TYR A 145 6.08 -9.60 7.87
CA TYR A 145 5.03 -9.55 8.90
C TYR A 145 4.38 -10.90 9.20
N GLY A 146 4.71 -11.95 8.45
CA GLY A 146 4.05 -13.24 8.53
C GLY A 146 4.40 -14.05 9.79
N PRO A 147 3.73 -15.21 9.98
CA PRO A 147 3.90 -16.06 11.15
C PRO A 147 5.32 -16.65 11.31
N HIS A 148 6.19 -16.47 10.31
CA HIS A 148 7.54 -17.00 10.30
C HIS A 148 8.54 -15.86 10.10
N ARG A 149 9.18 -15.44 11.21
CA ARG A 149 10.30 -14.47 11.33
C ARG A 149 9.92 -12.99 11.47
N PRO A 150 9.19 -12.60 12.54
CA PRO A 150 9.11 -11.18 12.89
C PRO A 150 10.53 -10.61 13.11
N GLY A 151 10.85 -9.52 12.40
CA GLY A 151 12.09 -8.76 12.60
C GLY A 151 13.34 -9.25 11.86
N LYS A 152 13.21 -10.15 10.87
CA LYS A 152 14.34 -10.48 9.96
C LYS A 152 14.27 -9.64 8.69
N LYS A 153 15.43 -9.36 8.09
CA LYS A 153 15.48 -8.76 6.75
C LYS A 153 14.72 -9.67 5.77
N PRO A 154 13.86 -9.12 4.92
CA PRO A 154 13.18 -9.91 3.90
C PRO A 154 14.21 -10.57 3.00
N GLU A 155 14.01 -11.85 2.70
CA GLU A 155 14.84 -12.57 1.72
C GLU A 155 14.33 -12.30 0.30
N ALA A 156 13.04 -11.98 0.16
CA ALA A 156 12.46 -11.46 -1.06
C ALA A 156 12.99 -10.05 -1.41
N ASP A 157 13.33 -9.87 -2.69
CA ASP A 157 13.76 -8.59 -3.25
C ASP A 157 12.56 -7.64 -3.41
N LEU A 158 12.59 -6.54 -2.66
CA LEU A 158 11.56 -5.50 -2.68
C LEU A 158 11.38 -4.89 -4.07
N ASN A 159 12.46 -4.64 -4.80
CA ASN A 159 12.36 -4.01 -6.13
C ASN A 159 11.76 -4.99 -7.12
N ALA A 160 12.17 -6.26 -7.08
CA ALA A 160 11.59 -7.29 -7.94
C ALA A 160 10.09 -7.50 -7.65
N SER A 161 9.71 -7.49 -6.37
CA SER A 161 8.32 -7.56 -5.91
C SER A 161 7.50 -6.35 -6.39
N GLU A 162 8.03 -5.14 -6.25
CA GLU A 162 7.36 -3.90 -6.67
C GLU A 162 7.22 -3.82 -8.18
N LEU A 163 8.29 -4.12 -8.92
CA LEU A 163 8.31 -4.08 -10.37
C LEU A 163 7.35 -5.12 -10.98
N GLY A 164 7.39 -6.36 -10.48
CA GLY A 164 6.47 -7.42 -10.91
C GLY A 164 5.00 -7.06 -10.63
N TYR A 165 4.73 -6.45 -9.49
CA TYR A 165 3.40 -5.98 -9.13
C TYR A 165 2.90 -4.87 -10.06
N LEU A 166 3.68 -3.81 -10.26
CA LEU A 166 3.32 -2.69 -11.13
C LEU A 166 3.12 -3.13 -12.59
N ARG A 167 3.99 -4.02 -13.10
CA ARG A 167 3.83 -4.61 -14.43
C ARG A 167 2.55 -5.45 -14.53
N CYS A 168 2.25 -6.26 -13.52
CA CYS A 168 1.01 -7.04 -13.48
C CYS A 168 -0.23 -6.14 -13.50
N LEU A 169 -0.28 -5.12 -12.63
CA LEU A 169 -1.36 -4.14 -12.62
C LEU A 169 -1.53 -3.48 -13.99
N LYS A 170 -0.44 -3.00 -14.59
CA LYS A 170 -0.47 -2.37 -15.92
C LYS A 170 -1.03 -3.30 -17.00
N MET A 171 -0.65 -4.58 -16.99
CA MET A 171 -1.23 -5.57 -17.91
C MET A 171 -2.72 -5.77 -17.67
N THR A 172 -3.15 -5.92 -16.41
CA THR A 172 -4.56 -6.06 -16.04
C THR A 172 -5.38 -4.86 -16.51
N LEU A 173 -4.87 -3.65 -16.29
CA LEU A 173 -5.50 -2.39 -16.69
C LEU A 173 -5.60 -2.25 -18.22
N SER A 174 -4.59 -2.71 -18.94
CA SER A 174 -4.56 -2.67 -20.41
C SER A 174 -5.52 -3.69 -21.04
N GLN A 175 -5.67 -4.87 -20.44
CA GLN A 175 -6.49 -5.97 -20.95
C GLN A 175 -7.98 -5.78 -20.73
N THR A 176 -8.37 -5.08 -19.66
CA THR A 176 -9.78 -4.82 -19.34
C THR A 176 -10.40 -3.70 -20.15
N GLY A 177 -9.61 -3.03 -21.01
CA GLY A 177 -10.12 -1.99 -21.90
C GLY A 177 -10.84 -0.89 -21.14
N ALA A 178 -10.35 -0.52 -19.95
CA ALA A 178 -10.78 0.68 -19.25
C ALA A 178 -10.49 1.88 -20.16
N GLN A 179 -11.43 2.13 -21.07
CA GLN A 179 -11.36 3.21 -22.02
C GLN A 179 -11.20 4.48 -21.20
N VAL A 180 -10.12 5.18 -21.50
CA VAL A 180 -9.95 6.58 -21.13
C VAL A 180 -11.04 7.34 -21.86
N GLU A 181 -12.28 7.31 -21.35
CA GLU A 181 -13.23 8.35 -21.69
C GLU A 181 -12.80 9.59 -20.92
N ASN A 182 -12.25 10.54 -21.67
CA ASN A 182 -12.19 11.93 -21.25
C ASN A 182 -13.63 12.39 -21.00
N GLN A 183 -13.98 12.63 -19.74
CA GLN A 183 -15.05 13.55 -19.35
C GLN A 183 -14.51 14.48 -18.27
#